data_AF-A0A3D1DIT4-F1
#
_entry.id   AF-A0A3D1DIT4-F1
#
_cell.length_a   1.000
_cell.length_b   1.000
_cell.length_c   1.000
_cell.angle_alpha   90.00
_cell.angle_beta   90.00
_cell.angle_gamma   90.00
#
_symmetry.space_group_name_H-M   'P 1'
#
loop_
_entity.id
_entity.type
_entity.pdbx_description
1 polymer ?
#
loop_
_entity_poly.entity_id
_entity_poly.type
_entity_poly.pdbx_seq_one_letter_code
_entity_poly.pdbx_strand_id
1 'polypeptide(L)' 'GGGLVFGGDVNGRFRAFDDQTGEILWEINLGSPVSGFPITYAVDGRQYVAVPVGGNRSNAIYVFALPVETGGTP' A
#
# COMPACT_ATOMS: atom_id res chain seq x y z
N GLY A 1 -1.72 -14.67 8.92
CA GLY A 1 -1.76 -13.23 8.63
C GLY A 1 -0.47 -12.83 7.95
N GLY A 2 -0.46 -11.72 7.20
CA GLY A 2 0.72 -11.26 6.46
C GLY A 2 1.76 -10.48 7.28
N GLY A 3 1.56 -10.30 8.59
CA GLY A 3 2.52 -9.64 9.48
C GLY A 3 2.67 -8.13 9.28
N LEU A 4 1.71 -7.48 8.59
CA LEU A 4 1.82 -6.09 8.17
C LEU A 4 0.60 -5.26 8.57
N VAL A 5 0.86 -4.02 8.97
CA VAL A 5 -0.13 -2.95 9.09
C VAL A 5 0.14 -1.89 8.03
N PHE A 6 -0.90 -1.46 7.30
CA PHE A 6 -0.79 -0.38 6.32
C PHE A 6 -1.45 0.89 6.85
N GLY A 7 -0.78 2.03 6.65
CA GLY A 7 -1.30 3.32 7.08
C GLY A 7 -0.68 4.48 6.31
N GLY A 8 -1.39 5.59 6.24
CA GLY A 8 -0.89 6.80 5.62
C GLY A 8 -1.17 8.05 6.44
N ASP A 9 -0.48 9.13 6.09
CA ASP A 9 -0.58 10.41 6.78
C ASP A 9 -0.95 11.57 5.86
N VAL A 10 -1.20 12.73 6.49
CA VAL A 10 -1.61 13.96 5.81
C VAL A 10 -0.53 14.57 4.91
N ASN A 11 0.72 14.14 5.05
CA ASN A 11 1.84 14.54 4.18
C ASN A 11 1.98 13.62 2.96
N GLY A 12 1.06 12.68 2.78
CA GLY A 12 1.01 11.76 1.65
C GLY A 12 1.97 10.59 1.76
N ARG A 13 2.57 10.36 2.93
CA ARG A 13 3.41 9.18 3.16
C ARG A 13 2.50 7.99 3.43
N PHE A 14 2.67 6.92 2.66
CA PHE A 14 1.99 5.64 2.83
C PHE A 14 3.04 4.59 3.21
N ARG A 15 2.79 3.83 4.27
CA ARG A 15 3.75 2.95 4.93
C ARG A 15 3.18 1.56 5.14
N ALA A 16 4.07 0.58 5.13
CA ALA A 16 3.85 -0.74 5.68
C ALA A 16 4.72 -0.91 6.94
N PHE A 17 4.08 -1.32 8.03
CA PHE A 17 4.72 -1.54 9.33
C PHE A 17 4.72 -3.03 9.65
N ASP A 18 5.77 -3.49 10.32
CA ASP A 18 5.75 -4.77 11.02
C ASP A 18 4.67 -4.74 12.13
N ASP A 19 3.80 -5.75 12.19
CA ASP A 19 2.65 -5.76 13.10
C ASP A 19 2.98 -6.01 14.57
N GLN A 20 4.22 -6.44 14.87
CA GLN A 20 4.68 -6.74 16.23
C GLN A 20 5.49 -5.59 16.82
N THR A 21 6.35 -5.00 16.01
CA THR A 21 7.35 -4.00 16.42
C THR A 21 6.94 -2.57 16.07
N GLY A 22 6.10 -2.39 15.05
CA GLY A 22 5.78 -1.09 14.49
C GLY A 22 6.91 -0.47 13.65
N GLU A 23 7.95 -1.25 13.32
CA GLU A 23 9.02 -0.79 12.42
C GLU A 23 8.48 -0.53 11.01
N ILE A 24 8.93 0.54 10.37
CA ILE A 24 8.59 0.84 8.97
C ILE A 24 9.42 -0.06 8.06
N LEU A 25 8.77 -1.00 7.39
CA LEU A 25 9.40 -1.93 6.46
C LEU A 25 9.40 -1.40 5.02
N TRP A 26 8.43 -0.54 4.68
CA TRP A 26 8.33 0.10 3.37
C TRP A 26 7.59 1.43 3.46
N GLU A 27 7.96 2.38 2.60
CA GLU A 27 7.33 3.69 2.54
C GLU A 27 7.39 4.30 1.12
N ILE A 28 6.34 5.00 0.74
CA ILE A 28 6.28 5.82 -0.47
C ILE A 28 5.59 7.16 -0.16
N ASN A 29 5.96 8.22 -0.88
CA ASN A 29 5.19 9.46 -0.89
C ASN A 29 4.30 9.50 -2.14
N LEU A 30 2.98 9.57 -1.95
CA LEU A 30 1.97 9.59 -3.00
C LEU A 30 1.68 11.01 -3.53
N GLY A 31 2.32 12.03 -2.97
CA GLY A 31 2.20 13.43 -3.38
C GLY A 31 0.87 14.10 -3.01
N SER A 32 -0.04 13.38 -2.34
CA SER A 32 -1.32 13.89 -1.85
C SER A 32 -1.70 13.19 -0.53
N PRO A 33 -2.48 13.83 0.36
CA PRO A 33 -2.86 13.25 1.65
C PRO A 33 -3.52 11.88 1.50
N VAL A 34 -3.12 10.93 2.35
CA VAL A 34 -3.85 9.66 2.47
C VAL A 34 -5.08 9.93 3.34
N SER A 35 -6.23 10.15 2.70
CA SER A 35 -7.44 10.65 3.33
C SER A 35 -8.55 9.61 3.51
N GLY A 36 -8.33 8.37 3.07
CA GLY A 36 -9.22 7.25 3.35
C GLY A 36 -8.46 6.00 3.79
N PHE A 37 -9.20 4.91 3.98
CA PHE A 37 -8.67 3.67 4.54
C PHE A 37 -8.08 2.77 3.46
N PRO A 38 -6.85 2.26 3.63
CA PRO A 38 -6.31 1.21 2.78
C PRO A 38 -7.12 -0.08 2.91
N ILE A 39 -7.27 -0.82 1.81
CA ILE A 39 -7.86 -2.17 1.80
C ILE A 39 -6.93 -3.14 1.07
N THR A 40 -7.12 -4.43 1.34
CA THR A 40 -6.48 -5.51 0.58
C THR A 40 -7.52 -6.42 -0.08
N TYR A 41 -7.19 -6.94 -1.25
CA TYR A 41 -8.00 -7.90 -2.00
C TYR A 41 -7.08 -8.78 -2.86
N ALA A 42 -7.62 -9.87 -3.40
CA ALA A 42 -6.90 -10.75 -4.31
C ALA A 42 -7.68 -10.95 -5.62
N VAL A 43 -6.94 -11.01 -6.73
CA VAL A 43 -7.45 -11.37 -8.07
C VAL A 43 -6.52 -12.41 -8.65
N ASP A 44 -7.05 -13.54 -9.08
CA ASP A 44 -6.28 -14.66 -9.63
C ASP A 44 -5.08 -15.09 -8.76
N GLY A 45 -5.30 -15.13 -7.44
CA GLY A 45 -4.27 -15.50 -6.45
C GLY A 45 -3.21 -14.42 -6.19
N ARG A 46 -3.24 -13.29 -6.89
CA ARG A 46 -2.33 -12.16 -6.65
C ARG A 46 -2.96 -11.17 -5.66
N GLN A 47 -2.22 -10.82 -4.62
CA GLN A 47 -2.66 -9.87 -3.58
C GLN A 47 -2.35 -8.43 -3.98
N TYR A 48 -3.31 -7.55 -3.69
CA TYR A 48 -3.24 -6.12 -3.94
C TYR A 48 -3.54 -5.32 -2.67
N VAL A 49 -2.95 -4.12 -2.59
CA VAL A 49 -3.28 -3.11 -1.58
C VAL A 49 -3.73 -1.86 -2.31
N ALA A 50 -4.95 -1.40 -2.04
CA ALA A 50 -5.51 -0.17 -2.61
C ALA A 50 -5.64 0.91 -1.54
N VAL A 51 -5.24 2.13 -1.86
CA VAL A 51 -5.32 3.28 -0.96
C VAL A 51 -5.86 4.51 -1.69
N PRO A 52 -6.98 5.09 -1.23
CA PRO A 52 -7.43 6.38 -1.72
C PRO A 52 -6.55 7.49 -1.16
N VAL A 53 -6.10 8.38 -2.04
CA VAL A 53 -5.52 9.67 -1.67
C VAL A 53 -6.40 10.77 -2.19
N GLY A 54 -6.42 11.90 -1.48
CA GLY A 54 -7.31 12.98 -1.84
C GLY A 54 -7.28 14.14 -0.88
N GLY A 55 -7.70 15.29 -1.39
CA GLY A 55 -7.77 16.56 -0.66
C GLY A 55 -7.98 17.70 -1.65
N ASN A 56 -7.43 18.87 -1.35
CA ASN A 56 -7.68 20.10 -2.13
C ASN A 56 -6.94 20.18 -3.48
N ARG A 57 -6.10 19.19 -3.84
CA ARG A 57 -5.20 19.24 -5.00
C ARG A 57 -5.50 18.19 -6.05
N SER A 58 -5.51 16.91 -5.66
CA SER A 58 -5.72 15.77 -6.56
C SER A 58 -6.35 14.61 -5.79
N ASN A 59 -7.24 13.86 -6.45
CA ASN A 59 -7.86 12.65 -5.91
C ASN A 59 -7.52 11.46 -6.79
N ALA A 60 -7.05 10.36 -6.20
CA ALA A 60 -6.68 9.15 -6.91
C ALA A 60 -6.80 7.91 -6.01
N ILE A 61 -6.84 6.73 -6.61
CA ILE A 61 -6.62 5.46 -5.90
C ILE A 61 -5.31 4.87 -6.41
N TYR A 62 -4.36 4.63 -5.51
CA TYR A 62 -3.14 3.90 -5.82
C TYR A 62 -3.35 2.42 -5.49
N VAL A 63 -2.83 1.54 -6.35
CA VAL A 63 -2.87 0.09 -6.17
C VAL A 63 -1.45 -0.47 -6.23
N PHE A 64 -1.05 -1.21 -5.21
CA PHE A 64 0.26 -1.84 -5.07
C PHE A 64 0.14 -3.35 -5.08
N ALA A 65 1.13 -4.02 -5.68
CA ALA A 65 1.34 -5.46 -5.60
C ALA A 65 2.82 -5.75 -5.75
N LEU A 66 3.28 -6.90 -5.24
CA LEU A 66 4.63 -7.37 -5.55
C LEU A 66 4.80 -7.62 -7.06
N PRO A 67 6.02 -7.44 -7.60
CA PRO A 67 6.33 -7.87 -8.96
C PRO A 67 5.98 -9.34 -9.17
N VAL A 68 5.53 -9.69 -10.38
CA VAL A 68 5.46 -11.09 -10.76
C VAL A 68 6.89 -11.54 -11.05
N GLU A 69 7.41 -12.44 -10.22
CA GLU A 69 8.66 -13.14 -10.49
C GLU A 69 8.56 -13.80 -11.87
N THR A 70 9.22 -13.24 -12.87
CA THR A 70 9.25 -13.81 -14.23
C THR A 70 10.47 -14.70 -14.31
N GLY A 71 10.39 -15.92 -13.77
CA GLY A 71 11.59 -16.77 -13.67
C GLY A 71 11.38 -18.17 -13.14
N GLY A 72 10.70 -19.01 -13.92
CA GLY A 72 10.78 -20.46 -13.79
C GLY A 72 10.58 -21.11 -15.16
N THR A 73 11.68 -21.38 -15.88
CA THR A 73 11.66 -22.46 -16.87
C THR A 73 11.25 -23.75 -16.14
N PRO A 74 10.35 -24.58 -16.68
CA PRO A 74 10.02 -25.86 -16.06
C PRO A 74 11.26 -26.73 -15.81
#